data_AF-A0A6P0M4U3-F1
#
_entry.id   AF-A0A6P0M4U3-F1
#
_cell.length_a   1.000
_cell.length_b   1.000
_cell.length_c   1.000
_cell.angle_alpha   90.00
_cell.angle_beta   90.00
_cell.angle_gamma   90.00
#
_symmetry.space_group_name_H-M   'P 1'
#
loop_
_entity.id
_entity.type
_entity.pdbx_description
1 polymer ?
#
loop_
_entity_poly.entity_id
_entity_poly.type
_entity_poly.pdbx_seq_one_letter_code
_entity_poly.pdbx_strand_id
1 'polypeptide(L)'
;ITADITRDSKGNPGNIEITAQDKIKLNNSDIGTSVGPNAGNPERAENTPGGVGNITITARSLSLKDSGKLETLTLGKLPAGNITVNATDFVEISGKNRSRIVTETQKGAEGKGGRIDITTKTLNLSDGGVLNARSESDFDGGDINIDADQVQLTDSAEIIATSEKMRGGDITLDSDTLTVNNSEISASTETGIAGNVTLETDKLTVENGARIAVSGVELTETGFPKIKQDDSQEVVVGGVAGTLTIKAESLTLDNGQLVAATGKQTNNQEAATIEINVPGVIILDNNSLILASATGDGVDGGNIDISGGVLVALPLTNDDKGSDIFANAQQGDGGKINITLQGLFNMKVLEDTSAFIGSDGNIIESIAFENNDSEIAALSLSSGESGTVTRDITGSAQDPENLPTSLVDPSALIVANCASSGKAAVDELGEFIITGRGGLPPSPLDPMNSQSVWVDLRILDPQQENIEEATSTPTPEVSYLPMRGKRRTANTPTPARPKKIVEAQGWNVKEDGTIILTAEPNNVTPKSNWYIPRSCGSKG
;
A
#
# COMPACT_ATOMS: atom_id res chain seq x y z
N ILE A 1 32.89 -25.80 11.01
CA ILE A 1 34.11 -25.13 11.53
C ILE A 1 33.71 -24.40 12.78
N THR A 2 34.29 -24.69 13.94
CA THR A 2 33.91 -23.98 15.16
C THR A 2 35.11 -23.42 15.90
N ALA A 3 34.92 -22.26 16.52
CA ALA A 3 35.86 -21.63 17.44
C ALA A 3 35.11 -21.37 18.75
N ASP A 4 35.22 -22.31 19.68
CA ASP A 4 34.39 -22.32 20.89
C ASP A 4 35.23 -22.08 22.14
N ILE A 5 34.67 -21.32 23.07
CA ILE A 5 35.23 -21.17 24.40
C ILE A 5 34.27 -21.69 25.46
N THR A 6 34.76 -22.68 26.21
CA THR A 6 34.00 -23.35 27.25
C THR A 6 33.88 -22.50 28.50
N ARG A 7 32.90 -22.86 29.34
CA ARG A 7 32.60 -22.23 30.64
C ARG A 7 33.85 -21.90 31.46
N ASP A 8 33.83 -20.74 32.11
CA ASP A 8 34.87 -20.24 33.03
C ASP A 8 36.28 -20.07 32.41
N SER A 9 36.41 -20.19 31.08
CA SER A 9 37.68 -20.00 30.37
C SER A 9 38.04 -18.52 30.27
N LYS A 10 39.34 -18.23 30.39
CA LYS A 10 39.91 -16.87 30.33
C LYS A 10 40.40 -16.47 28.94
N GLY A 11 40.12 -17.28 27.92
CA GLY A 11 40.44 -16.97 26.52
C GLY A 11 39.27 -16.29 25.81
N ASN A 12 39.53 -15.73 24.61
CA ASN A 12 38.54 -15.17 23.69
C ASN A 12 38.54 -16.04 22.41
N PRO A 13 37.37 -16.45 21.83
CA PRO A 13 37.36 -17.23 20.60
C PRO A 13 38.10 -16.51 19.48
N GLY A 14 38.69 -17.28 18.57
CA GLY A 14 39.27 -16.73 17.35
C GLY A 14 38.20 -16.34 16.35
N ASN A 15 38.53 -15.42 15.45
CA ASN A 15 37.69 -15.12 14.29
C ASN A 15 37.75 -16.26 13.28
N ILE A 16 36.68 -16.47 12.54
CA ILE A 16 36.62 -17.39 11.40
C ILE A 16 36.50 -16.56 10.12
N GLU A 17 37.46 -16.71 9.22
CA GLU A 17 37.43 -16.09 7.90
C GLU A 17 37.45 -17.19 6.83
N ILE A 18 36.48 -17.18 5.93
CA ILE A 18 36.37 -18.15 4.84
C ILE A 18 36.20 -17.41 3.53
N THR A 19 37.16 -17.65 2.64
CA THR A 19 37.18 -17.06 1.30
C THR A 19 37.13 -18.16 0.25
N ALA A 20 36.14 -18.12 -0.63
CA ALA A 20 36.00 -19.00 -1.77
C ALA A 20 35.86 -18.18 -3.05
N GLN A 21 36.45 -18.62 -4.17
CA GLN A 21 36.26 -17.94 -5.45
C GLN A 21 34.86 -18.16 -6.05
N ASP A 22 34.21 -19.24 -5.64
CA ASP A 22 32.96 -19.70 -6.23
C ASP A 22 31.86 -19.80 -5.16
N LYS A 23 31.42 -21.01 -4.82
CA LYS A 23 30.30 -21.21 -3.90
C LYS A 23 30.73 -21.82 -2.57
N ILE A 24 30.18 -21.28 -1.48
CA ILE A 24 30.17 -21.92 -0.15
C ILE A 24 28.79 -22.54 0.06
N LYS A 25 28.76 -23.81 0.44
CA LYS A 25 27.52 -24.56 0.75
C LYS A 25 27.60 -25.11 2.16
N LEU A 26 26.65 -24.74 3.00
CA LEU A 26 26.44 -25.32 4.32
C LEU A 26 25.18 -26.18 4.23
N ASN A 27 25.38 -27.47 4.03
CA ASN A 27 24.31 -28.48 4.03
C ASN A 27 24.50 -29.36 5.26
N ASN A 28 23.58 -29.29 6.22
CA ASN A 28 23.70 -29.99 7.51
C ASN A 28 25.10 -29.79 8.13
N SER A 29 25.58 -28.55 8.12
CA SER A 29 26.93 -28.17 8.47
C SER A 29 26.93 -26.81 9.12
N ASP A 30 27.76 -26.67 10.16
CA ASP A 30 27.78 -25.47 11.00
C ASP A 30 29.13 -24.75 10.89
N ILE A 31 29.09 -23.42 10.77
CA ILE A 31 30.22 -22.54 11.04
C ILE A 31 29.83 -21.68 12.24
N GLY A 32 30.60 -21.75 13.32
CA GLY A 32 30.20 -21.10 14.56
C GLY A 32 31.32 -20.58 15.43
N THR A 33 31.05 -19.50 16.15
CA THR A 33 31.84 -19.09 17.31
C THR A 33 30.93 -19.06 18.54
N SER A 34 31.46 -19.45 19.70
CA SER A 34 30.66 -19.46 20.92
C SER A 34 31.44 -19.10 22.17
N VAL A 35 30.77 -18.40 23.09
CA VAL A 35 31.28 -18.06 24.42
C VAL A 35 30.38 -18.70 25.47
N GLY A 36 30.94 -19.60 26.26
CA GLY A 36 30.22 -20.23 27.38
C GLY A 36 29.97 -19.29 28.58
N PRO A 37 29.21 -19.76 29.58
CA PRO A 37 28.92 -18.98 30.78
C PRO A 37 30.18 -18.59 31.55
N ASN A 38 30.23 -17.34 32.04
CA ASN A 38 31.40 -16.75 32.71
C ASN A 38 32.73 -16.89 31.96
N ALA A 39 32.68 -17.18 30.66
CA ALA A 39 33.86 -17.31 29.83
C ALA A 39 34.15 -16.00 29.10
N GLY A 40 35.39 -15.88 28.65
CA GLY A 40 35.88 -14.66 28.02
C GLY A 40 36.76 -13.84 28.96
N ASN A 41 37.64 -13.05 28.36
CA ASN A 41 38.48 -12.07 29.04
C ASN A 41 38.05 -10.65 28.64
N PRO A 42 37.26 -9.96 29.50
CA PRO A 42 36.80 -8.60 29.26
C PRO A 42 37.95 -7.62 29.04
N GLU A 43 39.03 -7.70 29.85
CA GLU A 43 40.20 -6.80 29.75
C GLU A 43 40.85 -6.87 28.37
N ARG A 44 40.76 -8.02 27.69
CA ARG A 44 41.30 -8.21 26.34
C ARG A 44 40.27 -7.91 25.24
N ALA A 45 38.98 -7.90 25.56
CA ALA A 45 37.87 -7.64 24.64
C ALA A 45 37.51 -6.14 24.53
N GLU A 46 37.97 -5.30 25.46
CA GLU A 46 37.71 -3.84 25.48
C GLU A 46 38.10 -3.10 24.18
N ASN A 47 38.93 -3.71 23.31
CA ASN A 47 39.36 -3.14 22.03
C ASN A 47 38.79 -3.87 20.80
N THR A 48 37.83 -4.77 20.95
CA THR A 48 37.19 -5.51 19.84
C THR A 48 35.66 -5.29 19.85
N PRO A 49 35.12 -4.45 18.94
CA PRO A 49 33.68 -4.37 18.70
C PRO A 49 33.13 -5.75 18.27
N GLY A 50 31.98 -6.17 18.81
CA GLY A 50 31.39 -7.50 18.55
C GLY A 50 31.86 -8.61 19.50
N GLY A 51 32.46 -8.26 20.64
CA GLY A 51 32.87 -9.26 21.63
C GLY A 51 34.04 -10.10 21.15
N VAL A 52 33.90 -11.43 21.16
CA VAL A 52 35.03 -12.35 21.01
C VAL A 52 34.73 -13.47 19.99
N GLY A 53 35.18 -13.25 18.75
CA GLY A 53 35.10 -14.21 17.64
C GLY A 53 34.05 -13.85 16.59
N ASN A 54 34.44 -13.08 15.58
CA ASN A 54 33.59 -12.74 14.43
C ASN A 54 33.69 -13.80 13.33
N ILE A 55 32.69 -13.84 12.44
CA ILE A 55 32.71 -14.67 11.24
C ILE A 55 32.63 -13.80 9.99
N THR A 56 33.56 -14.00 9.05
CA THR A 56 33.57 -13.31 7.76
C THR A 56 33.56 -14.32 6.62
N ILE A 57 32.57 -14.20 5.73
CA ILE A 57 32.41 -15.03 4.55
C ILE A 57 32.60 -14.15 3.30
N THR A 58 33.53 -14.54 2.43
CA THR A 58 33.70 -13.91 1.10
C THR A 58 33.60 -14.97 0.02
N ALA A 59 32.59 -14.85 -0.86
CA ALA A 59 32.37 -15.81 -1.93
C ALA A 59 31.70 -15.18 -3.15
N ARG A 60 31.57 -15.94 -4.24
CA ARG A 60 30.62 -15.60 -5.30
C ARG A 60 29.19 -15.89 -4.85
N SER A 61 28.98 -17.00 -4.15
CA SER A 61 27.66 -17.34 -3.60
C SER A 61 27.73 -18.08 -2.27
N LEU A 62 26.79 -17.83 -1.38
CA LEU A 62 26.59 -18.55 -0.12
C LEU A 62 25.21 -19.24 -0.12
N SER A 63 25.16 -20.49 0.33
CA SER A 63 23.90 -21.24 0.41
C SER A 63 23.87 -22.06 1.70
N LEU A 64 22.84 -21.82 2.52
CA LEU A 64 22.55 -22.53 3.77
C LEU A 64 21.27 -23.34 3.55
N LYS A 65 21.38 -24.67 3.59
CA LYS A 65 20.26 -25.60 3.42
C LYS A 65 20.35 -26.76 4.39
N ASP A 66 19.24 -27.46 4.60
CA ASP A 66 19.20 -28.71 5.36
C ASP A 66 19.90 -28.60 6.73
N SER A 67 19.52 -27.62 7.56
CA SER A 67 20.18 -27.33 8.85
C SER A 67 21.56 -26.68 8.74
N GLY A 68 21.90 -26.01 7.63
CA GLY A 68 23.13 -25.23 7.52
C GLY A 68 23.10 -23.99 8.40
N LYS A 69 24.15 -23.75 9.20
CA LYS A 69 24.21 -22.63 10.14
C LYS A 69 25.48 -21.80 10.04
N LEU A 70 25.31 -20.50 10.24
CA LEU A 70 26.36 -19.54 10.48
C LEU A 70 26.02 -18.81 11.80
N GLU A 71 26.73 -19.10 12.89
CA GLU A 71 26.28 -18.66 14.21
C GLU A 71 27.38 -18.07 15.10
N THR A 72 27.10 -16.96 15.75
CA THR A 72 27.91 -16.43 16.85
C THR A 72 27.03 -16.36 18.10
N LEU A 73 27.44 -17.06 19.16
CA LEU A 73 26.59 -17.23 20.36
C LEU A 73 27.34 -16.77 21.61
N THR A 74 26.64 -16.06 22.50
CA THR A 74 27.17 -15.75 23.84
C THR A 74 26.21 -16.18 24.95
N LEU A 75 26.76 -16.95 25.90
CA LEU A 75 26.17 -17.27 27.21
C LEU A 75 26.88 -16.49 28.33
N GLY A 76 27.82 -15.61 27.98
CA GLY A 76 28.73 -14.96 28.91
C GLY A 76 28.44 -13.46 29.08
N LYS A 77 29.44 -12.74 29.58
CA LYS A 77 29.37 -11.27 29.76
C LYS A 77 29.80 -10.49 28.52
N LEU A 78 30.36 -11.18 27.54
CA LEU A 78 30.89 -10.55 26.33
C LEU A 78 29.81 -10.50 25.24
N PRO A 79 29.78 -9.45 24.41
CA PRO A 79 28.87 -9.37 23.27
C PRO A 79 29.00 -10.58 22.33
N ALA A 80 27.92 -10.92 21.62
CA ALA A 80 27.99 -11.90 20.56
C ALA A 80 28.86 -11.39 19.39
N GLY A 81 29.53 -12.32 18.71
CA GLY A 81 30.33 -12.05 17.51
C GLY A 81 29.52 -11.40 16.40
N ASN A 82 30.15 -10.59 15.56
CA ASN A 82 29.53 -10.11 14.33
C ASN A 82 29.68 -11.15 13.21
N ILE A 83 28.71 -11.17 12.29
CA ILE A 83 28.75 -11.95 11.06
C ILE A 83 28.73 -10.99 9.86
N THR A 84 29.72 -11.11 8.98
CA THR A 84 29.77 -10.37 7.71
C THR A 84 29.76 -11.35 6.55
N VAL A 85 28.82 -11.19 5.62
CA VAL A 85 28.70 -12.00 4.41
C VAL A 85 28.81 -11.11 3.18
N ASN A 86 29.90 -11.28 2.42
CA ASN A 86 30.12 -10.63 1.14
C ASN A 86 30.00 -11.69 0.03
N ALA A 87 28.87 -11.72 -0.67
CA ALA A 87 28.64 -12.63 -1.78
C ALA A 87 28.40 -11.83 -3.07
N THR A 88 29.14 -12.06 -4.16
CA THR A 88 28.97 -11.19 -5.35
C THR A 88 27.71 -11.48 -6.18
N ASP A 89 27.11 -12.66 -6.04
CA ASP A 89 25.92 -13.07 -6.81
C ASP A 89 24.70 -13.30 -5.90
N PHE A 90 24.76 -14.25 -4.96
CA PHE A 90 23.61 -14.52 -4.10
C PHE A 90 23.97 -15.09 -2.73
N VAL A 91 23.09 -14.81 -1.77
CA VAL A 91 22.96 -15.48 -0.48
C VAL A 91 21.59 -16.15 -0.44
N GLU A 92 21.56 -17.44 -0.12
CA GLU A 92 20.34 -18.25 -0.04
C GLU A 92 20.27 -18.96 1.30
N ILE A 93 19.16 -18.80 2.01
CA ILE A 93 18.87 -19.46 3.29
C ILE A 93 17.51 -20.16 3.15
N SER A 94 17.52 -21.48 3.01
CA SER A 94 16.30 -22.29 3.03
C SER A 94 16.17 -22.92 4.42
N GLY A 95 15.18 -22.46 5.18
CA GLY A 95 14.91 -22.86 6.56
C GLY A 95 14.40 -24.28 6.72
N LYS A 96 14.28 -25.05 5.65
CA LYS A 96 14.00 -26.48 5.73
C LYS A 96 15.04 -27.14 6.64
N ASN A 97 14.57 -27.62 7.79
CA ASN A 97 15.40 -28.12 8.90
C ASN A 97 16.19 -27.05 9.68
N ARG A 98 15.69 -25.82 9.82
CA ARG A 98 16.23 -24.74 10.67
C ARG A 98 17.59 -24.16 10.22
N SER A 99 17.77 -23.92 8.92
CA SER A 99 18.94 -23.19 8.42
C SER A 99 18.84 -21.71 8.78
N ARG A 100 19.95 -21.11 9.23
CA ARG A 100 19.94 -19.77 9.83
C ARG A 100 21.30 -19.09 9.87
N ILE A 101 21.31 -17.76 9.81
CA ILE A 101 22.44 -16.92 10.20
C ILE A 101 22.06 -16.20 11.49
N VAL A 102 22.88 -16.35 12.53
CA VAL A 102 22.48 -15.96 13.88
C VAL A 102 23.62 -15.27 14.64
N THR A 103 23.35 -14.12 15.25
CA THR A 103 24.20 -13.49 16.25
C THR A 103 23.38 -13.32 17.54
N GLU A 104 23.42 -14.31 18.43
CA GLU A 104 22.46 -14.41 19.54
C GLU A 104 23.15 -14.30 20.91
N THR A 105 22.56 -13.46 21.76
CA THR A 105 22.80 -13.47 23.20
C THR A 105 21.77 -14.35 23.87
N GLN A 106 22.20 -15.43 24.51
CA GLN A 106 21.29 -16.40 25.12
C GLN A 106 20.81 -15.95 26.50
N LYS A 107 19.73 -16.59 26.96
CA LYS A 107 19.14 -16.32 28.28
C LYS A 107 20.17 -16.40 29.42
N GLY A 108 20.22 -15.35 30.22
CA GLY A 108 21.11 -15.22 31.38
C GLY A 108 22.54 -14.73 31.04
N ALA A 109 22.84 -14.45 29.78
CA ALA A 109 24.03 -13.72 29.39
C ALA A 109 23.91 -12.21 29.69
N GLU A 110 25.05 -11.52 29.73
CA GLU A 110 25.13 -10.06 29.94
C GLU A 110 25.68 -9.31 28.70
N GLY A 111 26.02 -10.03 27.63
CA GLY A 111 26.54 -9.45 26.40
C GLY A 111 25.45 -8.87 25.50
N LYS A 112 25.74 -7.81 24.76
CA LYS A 112 24.83 -7.32 23.71
C LYS A 112 24.79 -8.27 22.50
N GLY A 113 23.71 -8.22 21.73
CA GLY A 113 23.62 -8.88 20.44
C GLY A 113 24.72 -8.42 19.48
N GLY A 114 25.11 -9.31 18.57
CA GLY A 114 26.09 -9.03 17.53
C GLY A 114 25.43 -8.40 16.30
N ARG A 115 26.23 -7.98 15.33
CA ARG A 115 25.72 -7.45 14.05
C ARG A 115 25.76 -8.49 12.94
N ILE A 116 24.74 -8.49 12.09
CA ILE A 116 24.75 -9.20 10.80
C ILE A 116 24.84 -8.15 9.68
N ASP A 117 25.88 -8.23 8.86
CA ASP A 117 26.04 -7.42 7.65
C ASP A 117 26.04 -8.35 6.42
N ILE A 118 25.14 -8.13 5.47
CA ILE A 118 25.05 -8.91 4.23
C ILE A 118 25.13 -7.96 3.03
N THR A 119 26.09 -8.20 2.15
CA THR A 119 26.21 -7.53 0.85
C THR A 119 26.15 -8.58 -0.26
N THR A 120 25.16 -8.47 -1.15
CA THR A 120 24.94 -9.43 -2.24
C THR A 120 24.05 -8.86 -3.34
N LYS A 121 24.01 -9.41 -4.55
CA LYS A 121 22.99 -8.95 -5.53
C LYS A 121 21.61 -9.49 -5.21
N THR A 122 21.54 -10.73 -4.76
CA THR A 122 20.28 -11.37 -4.40
C THR A 122 20.37 -12.01 -3.02
N LEU A 123 19.42 -11.68 -2.14
CA LEU A 123 19.21 -12.34 -0.85
C LEU A 123 17.85 -13.04 -0.86
N ASN A 124 17.86 -14.36 -0.74
CA ASN A 124 16.63 -15.16 -0.68
C ASN A 124 16.55 -15.91 0.65
N LEU A 125 15.51 -15.65 1.43
CA LEU A 125 15.10 -16.44 2.58
C LEU A 125 13.80 -17.15 2.23
N SER A 126 13.74 -18.45 2.48
CA SER A 126 12.58 -19.30 2.14
C SER A 126 12.40 -20.43 3.14
N ASP A 127 11.23 -21.05 3.16
CA ASP A 127 10.91 -22.25 3.95
C ASP A 127 11.25 -22.11 5.46
N GLY A 128 10.97 -20.98 6.08
CA GLY A 128 11.36 -20.73 7.48
C GLY A 128 12.82 -20.31 7.68
N GLY A 129 13.47 -19.79 6.63
CA GLY A 129 14.87 -19.35 6.68
C GLY A 129 15.01 -18.10 7.54
N VAL A 130 16.06 -18.03 8.38
CA VAL A 130 16.16 -16.99 9.42
C VAL A 130 17.47 -16.20 9.35
N LEU A 131 17.36 -14.88 9.40
CA LEU A 131 18.42 -13.94 9.82
C LEU A 131 18.07 -13.39 11.20
N ASN A 132 18.91 -13.64 12.20
CA ASN A 132 18.55 -13.39 13.58
C ASN A 132 19.69 -12.72 14.36
N ALA A 133 19.45 -11.50 14.84
CA ALA A 133 20.33 -10.77 15.74
C ALA A 133 19.69 -10.55 17.12
N ARG A 134 18.85 -11.49 17.57
CA ARG A 134 18.08 -11.41 18.82
C ARG A 134 18.98 -11.49 20.06
N SER A 135 18.56 -10.76 21.09
CA SER A 135 18.99 -10.99 22.47
C SER A 135 17.85 -11.64 23.27
N GLU A 136 18.05 -12.88 23.73
CA GLU A 136 17.20 -13.56 24.73
C GLU A 136 17.58 -13.17 26.17
N SER A 137 18.35 -12.11 26.34
CA SER A 137 18.74 -11.60 27.64
C SER A 137 18.06 -10.26 27.92
N ASP A 138 18.26 -9.78 29.14
CA ASP A 138 17.88 -8.43 29.52
C ASP A 138 18.69 -7.35 28.77
N PHE A 139 19.63 -7.71 27.88
CA PHE A 139 20.51 -6.79 27.16
C PHE A 139 20.12 -6.48 25.72
N ASP A 140 20.69 -5.41 25.18
CA ASP A 140 20.39 -4.90 23.85
C ASP A 140 20.50 -6.01 22.78
N GLY A 141 19.54 -6.00 21.85
CA GLY A 141 19.58 -6.76 20.61
C GLY A 141 20.70 -6.29 19.69
N GLY A 142 20.92 -7.08 18.63
CA GLY A 142 21.92 -6.82 17.61
C GLY A 142 21.32 -6.27 16.32
N ASP A 143 22.11 -5.52 15.56
CA ASP A 143 21.66 -4.88 14.31
C ASP A 143 21.74 -5.83 13.11
N ILE A 144 20.89 -5.62 12.11
CA ILE A 144 20.95 -6.30 10.81
C ILE A 144 21.02 -5.24 9.70
N ASN A 145 22.06 -5.29 8.88
CA ASN A 145 22.20 -4.47 7.68
C ASN A 145 22.26 -5.36 6.43
N ILE A 146 21.43 -5.03 5.45
CA ILE A 146 21.34 -5.72 4.17
C ILE A 146 21.49 -4.70 3.04
N ASP A 147 22.48 -4.93 2.18
CA ASP A 147 22.73 -4.19 0.95
C ASP A 147 22.63 -5.19 -0.21
N ALA A 148 21.52 -5.14 -0.96
CA ALA A 148 21.32 -6.04 -2.08
C ALA A 148 20.35 -5.56 -3.15
N ASP A 149 20.65 -5.74 -4.43
CA ASP A 149 19.74 -5.38 -5.53
C ASP A 149 18.33 -6.00 -5.35
N GLN A 150 18.24 -7.26 -4.90
CA GLN A 150 16.97 -7.96 -4.71
C GLN A 150 16.92 -8.73 -3.38
N VAL A 151 15.86 -8.51 -2.61
CA VAL A 151 15.58 -9.25 -1.38
C VAL A 151 14.20 -9.91 -1.44
N GLN A 152 14.14 -11.21 -1.18
CA GLN A 152 12.91 -11.99 -1.16
C GLN A 152 12.82 -12.83 0.12
N LEU A 153 11.72 -12.66 0.84
CA LEU A 153 11.34 -13.48 1.99
C LEU A 153 10.04 -14.21 1.62
N THR A 154 10.07 -15.55 1.60
CA THR A 154 8.90 -16.38 1.32
C THR A 154 8.72 -17.47 2.35
N ASP A 155 7.50 -18.00 2.46
CA ASP A 155 7.19 -19.24 3.17
C ASP A 155 7.69 -19.22 4.63
N SER A 156 7.22 -18.25 5.41
CA SER A 156 7.53 -18.07 6.83
C SER A 156 8.99 -17.72 7.11
N ALA A 157 9.68 -17.07 6.18
CA ALA A 157 11.02 -16.53 6.41
C ALA A 157 10.99 -15.38 7.43
N GLU A 158 12.11 -15.18 8.12
CA GLU A 158 12.21 -14.26 9.25
C GLU A 158 13.52 -13.44 9.22
N ILE A 159 13.39 -12.11 9.38
CA ILE A 159 14.51 -11.20 9.71
C ILE A 159 14.19 -10.53 11.05
N ILE A 160 14.95 -10.85 12.10
CA ILE A 160 14.58 -10.50 13.47
C ILE A 160 15.76 -9.89 14.24
N ALA A 161 15.54 -8.72 14.83
CA ALA A 161 16.49 -7.98 15.66
C ALA A 161 15.91 -7.66 17.06
N THR A 162 15.26 -8.64 17.70
CA THR A 162 14.49 -8.40 18.94
C THR A 162 15.33 -8.41 20.22
N SER A 163 14.82 -7.83 21.31
CA SER A 163 15.36 -8.01 22.67
C SER A 163 14.25 -8.23 23.72
N GLU A 164 14.56 -8.83 24.89
CA GLU A 164 13.55 -9.01 25.93
C GLU A 164 13.23 -7.69 26.67
N LYS A 165 14.24 -7.02 27.25
CA LYS A 165 14.01 -5.88 28.17
C LYS A 165 14.67 -4.56 27.81
N MET A 166 15.82 -4.57 27.12
CA MET A 166 16.51 -3.33 26.75
C MET A 166 16.17 -2.93 25.32
N ARG A 167 17.12 -2.39 24.55
CA ARG A 167 16.81 -1.90 23.21
C ARG A 167 16.81 -3.05 22.21
N GLY A 168 15.78 -3.16 21.37
CA GLY A 168 15.84 -3.96 20.15
C GLY A 168 16.95 -3.45 19.21
N GLY A 169 17.47 -4.32 18.36
CA GLY A 169 18.43 -3.93 17.34
C GLY A 169 17.73 -3.29 16.14
N ASP A 170 18.46 -2.46 15.41
CA ASP A 170 17.91 -1.81 14.21
C ASP A 170 18.07 -2.72 12.99
N ILE A 171 17.10 -2.70 12.07
CA ILE A 171 17.14 -3.39 10.77
C ILE A 171 17.18 -2.33 9.68
N THR A 172 18.23 -2.35 8.87
CA THR A 172 18.35 -1.48 7.68
C THR A 172 18.48 -2.35 6.43
N LEU A 173 17.66 -2.06 5.42
CA LEU A 173 17.65 -2.78 4.15
C LEU A 173 17.63 -1.79 3.00
N ASP A 174 18.67 -1.86 2.15
CA ASP A 174 18.82 -1.10 0.91
C ASP A 174 18.75 -2.09 -0.27
N SER A 175 17.79 -1.89 -1.18
CA SER A 175 17.57 -2.79 -2.32
C SER A 175 16.77 -2.20 -3.46
N ASP A 176 16.98 -2.62 -4.72
CA ASP A 176 16.08 -2.21 -5.80
C ASP A 176 14.67 -2.79 -5.60
N THR A 177 14.57 -4.04 -5.15
CA THR A 177 13.28 -4.69 -4.88
C THR A 177 13.29 -5.48 -3.58
N LEU A 178 12.28 -5.24 -2.74
CA LEU A 178 11.97 -6.02 -1.54
C LEU A 178 10.58 -6.66 -1.66
N THR A 179 10.53 -7.99 -1.61
CA THR A 179 9.28 -8.76 -1.52
C THR A 179 9.24 -9.55 -0.21
N VAL A 180 8.19 -9.32 0.58
CA VAL A 180 7.90 -10.07 1.81
C VAL A 180 6.56 -10.78 1.62
N ASN A 181 6.59 -12.10 1.48
CA ASN A 181 5.42 -12.94 1.24
C ASN A 181 5.27 -13.95 2.37
N ASN A 182 4.14 -13.93 3.09
CA ASN A 182 3.86 -14.84 4.20
C ASN A 182 5.08 -14.97 5.17
N SER A 183 5.72 -13.85 5.49
CA SER A 183 7.03 -13.78 6.16
C SER A 183 7.09 -12.55 7.07
N GLU A 184 8.12 -12.45 7.93
CA GLU A 184 8.22 -11.40 8.94
C GLU A 184 9.58 -10.66 8.92
N ILE A 185 9.53 -9.32 9.07
CA ILE A 185 10.66 -8.47 9.44
C ILE A 185 10.31 -7.76 10.75
N SER A 186 11.11 -7.95 11.81
CA SER A 186 10.73 -7.48 13.15
C SER A 186 11.90 -6.99 14.00
N ALA A 187 11.82 -5.75 14.47
CA ALA A 187 12.76 -5.14 15.42
C ALA A 187 12.14 -4.93 16.81
N SER A 188 11.31 -5.88 17.26
CA SER A 188 10.42 -5.72 18.42
C SER A 188 11.08 -6.00 19.79
N THR A 189 10.42 -5.63 20.89
CA THR A 189 10.79 -5.96 22.28
C THR A 189 9.57 -6.30 23.13
N GLU A 190 9.77 -6.95 24.28
CA GLU A 190 8.66 -7.29 25.18
C GLU A 190 8.33 -6.16 26.17
N THR A 191 9.36 -5.55 26.79
CA THR A 191 9.18 -4.51 27.82
C THR A 191 10.13 -3.32 27.66
N GLY A 192 11.00 -3.37 26.65
CA GLY A 192 12.09 -2.44 26.40
C GLY A 192 11.76 -1.32 25.42
N ILE A 193 12.75 -0.87 24.66
CA ILE A 193 12.54 0.05 23.53
C ILE A 193 12.78 -0.75 22.26
N ALA A 194 11.78 -0.90 21.39
CA ALA A 194 11.97 -1.56 20.11
C ALA A 194 12.99 -0.83 19.23
N GLY A 195 13.68 -1.60 18.41
CA GLY A 195 14.57 -1.07 17.40
C GLY A 195 13.79 -0.48 16.22
N ASN A 196 14.51 0.18 15.33
CA ASN A 196 13.94 0.76 14.13
C ASN A 196 14.03 -0.21 12.95
N VAL A 197 13.10 -0.10 12.01
CA VAL A 197 13.18 -0.77 10.70
C VAL A 197 13.20 0.32 9.64
N THR A 198 14.27 0.38 8.84
CA THR A 198 14.41 1.30 7.71
C THR A 198 14.54 0.52 6.42
N LEU A 199 13.61 0.73 5.50
CA LEU A 199 13.57 0.10 4.18
C LEU A 199 13.72 1.18 3.12
N GLU A 200 14.81 1.10 2.35
CA GLU A 200 15.07 1.95 1.20
C GLU A 200 15.04 1.06 -0.05
N THR A 201 14.03 1.24 -0.90
CA THR A 201 13.87 0.38 -2.08
C THR A 201 13.10 0.99 -3.23
N ASP A 202 13.39 0.68 -4.49
CA ASP A 202 12.55 1.18 -5.58
C ASP A 202 11.13 0.56 -5.49
N LYS A 203 11.02 -0.71 -5.12
CA LYS A 203 9.73 -1.41 -5.02
C LYS A 203 9.63 -2.27 -3.77
N LEU A 204 8.67 -1.92 -2.91
CA LEU A 204 8.26 -2.73 -1.77
C LEU A 204 6.94 -3.45 -2.04
N THR A 205 6.91 -4.77 -1.86
CA THR A 205 5.68 -5.58 -1.88
C THR A 205 5.61 -6.42 -0.60
N VAL A 206 4.51 -6.28 0.14
CA VAL A 206 4.23 -7.05 1.36
C VAL A 206 2.90 -7.74 1.16
N GLU A 207 2.91 -9.07 1.13
CA GLU A 207 1.75 -9.83 0.68
C GLU A 207 1.47 -11.12 1.47
N ASN A 208 0.25 -11.63 1.35
CA ASN A 208 -0.17 -12.93 1.88
C ASN A 208 0.02 -13.10 3.39
N GLY A 209 -0.37 -12.10 4.17
CA GLY A 209 -0.25 -12.09 5.63
C GLY A 209 1.16 -11.73 6.13
N ALA A 210 2.06 -11.32 5.24
CA ALA A 210 3.38 -10.84 5.64
C ALA A 210 3.31 -9.61 6.55
N ARG A 211 4.29 -9.49 7.45
CA ARG A 211 4.36 -8.43 8.45
C ARG A 211 5.72 -7.76 8.52
N ILE A 212 5.72 -6.45 8.65
CA ILE A 212 6.88 -5.64 9.02
C ILE A 212 6.55 -4.87 10.28
N ALA A 213 7.30 -5.11 11.37
CA ALA A 213 6.92 -4.65 12.70
C ALA A 213 8.05 -4.02 13.53
N VAL A 214 7.70 -2.97 14.28
CA VAL A 214 8.51 -2.31 15.32
C VAL A 214 7.69 -2.21 16.61
N SER A 215 7.54 -3.32 17.32
CA SER A 215 6.62 -3.38 18.45
C SER A 215 7.32 -3.44 19.81
N GLY A 216 6.87 -2.63 20.77
CA GLY A 216 7.20 -2.80 22.19
C GLY A 216 6.25 -3.74 22.92
N VAL A 217 5.31 -4.38 22.22
CA VAL A 217 4.31 -5.28 22.81
C VAL A 217 4.19 -6.55 21.99
N GLU A 218 3.59 -7.58 22.58
CA GLU A 218 3.23 -8.77 21.82
C GLU A 218 2.07 -8.43 20.87
N LEU A 219 2.14 -8.92 19.64
CA LEU A 219 1.11 -8.71 18.61
C LEU A 219 0.26 -9.97 18.41
N THR A 220 -1.00 -9.79 18.07
CA THR A 220 -1.88 -10.86 17.58
C THR A 220 -1.49 -11.28 16.16
N GLU A 221 -2.09 -12.37 15.64
CA GLU A 221 -1.94 -12.75 14.22
C GLU A 221 -2.50 -11.68 13.26
N THR A 222 -3.41 -10.83 13.74
CA THR A 222 -3.98 -9.71 12.99
C THR A 222 -3.15 -8.41 13.08
N GLY A 223 -2.06 -8.42 13.84
CA GLY A 223 -1.11 -7.31 13.95
C GLY A 223 -1.42 -6.33 15.08
N PHE A 224 -2.50 -6.53 15.85
CA PHE A 224 -2.90 -5.65 16.94
C PHE A 224 -2.16 -5.96 18.25
N PRO A 225 -1.96 -4.98 19.14
CA PRO A 225 -1.41 -5.23 20.47
C PRO A 225 -2.23 -6.27 21.25
N LYS A 226 -1.57 -7.33 21.71
CA LYS A 226 -2.20 -8.36 22.54
C LYS A 226 -2.36 -7.85 23.97
N ILE A 227 -3.60 -7.80 24.44
CA ILE A 227 -3.90 -7.40 25.81
C ILE A 227 -3.71 -8.61 26.73
N LYS A 228 -2.63 -8.63 27.52
CA LYS A 228 -2.44 -9.62 28.59
C LYS A 228 -3.33 -9.24 29.78
N GLN A 229 -4.53 -9.82 29.86
CA GLN A 229 -5.26 -9.90 31.13
C GLN A 229 -4.62 -11.02 31.96
N ASP A 230 -3.63 -10.69 32.78
CA ASP A 230 -3.17 -11.65 33.79
C ASP A 230 -4.17 -11.66 34.96
N ASP A 231 -4.60 -12.85 35.37
CA ASP A 231 -5.49 -13.10 36.52
C ASP A 231 -4.89 -12.61 37.86
N SER A 232 -3.66 -12.09 37.84
CA SER A 232 -2.89 -11.58 38.97
C SER A 232 -3.01 -10.07 39.22
N GLN A 233 -3.78 -9.31 38.42
CA GLN A 233 -3.80 -7.83 38.43
C GLN A 233 -2.44 -7.15 38.15
N GLU A 234 -1.45 -7.87 37.63
CA GLU A 234 -0.23 -7.23 37.14
C GLU A 234 -0.40 -6.89 35.66
N VAL A 235 -0.70 -5.62 35.37
CA VAL A 235 -0.68 -5.07 34.01
C VAL A 235 0.73 -5.30 33.48
N VAL A 236 0.92 -6.21 32.52
CA VAL A 236 2.20 -6.32 31.82
C VAL A 236 2.40 -5.01 31.08
N VAL A 237 3.25 -4.15 31.64
CA VAL A 237 3.61 -2.87 31.05
C VAL A 237 4.50 -3.17 29.86
N GLY A 238 3.99 -2.98 28.65
CA GLY A 238 4.78 -3.16 27.44
C GLY A 238 5.94 -2.16 27.35
N GLY A 239 6.75 -2.34 26.32
CA GLY A 239 7.81 -1.45 25.91
C GLY A 239 7.35 -0.27 25.07
N VAL A 240 8.31 0.56 24.70
CA VAL A 240 8.16 1.65 23.73
C VAL A 240 8.40 1.08 22.33
N ALA A 241 7.52 1.38 21.37
CA ALA A 241 7.75 1.05 19.97
C ALA A 241 8.93 1.81 19.35
N GLY A 242 9.50 1.26 18.29
CA GLY A 242 10.49 1.95 17.46
C GLY A 242 9.81 2.71 16.32
N THR A 243 10.62 3.15 15.36
CA THR A 243 10.16 3.79 14.13
C THR A 243 10.27 2.82 12.96
N LEU A 244 9.20 2.71 12.16
CA LEU A 244 9.18 2.01 10.88
C LEU A 244 9.23 3.06 9.76
N THR A 245 10.34 3.12 9.04
CA THR A 245 10.55 4.06 7.93
C THR A 245 10.60 3.30 6.62
N ILE A 246 9.73 3.69 5.68
CA ILE A 246 9.66 3.15 4.32
C ILE A 246 9.94 4.29 3.34
N LYS A 247 10.98 4.14 2.54
CA LYS A 247 11.29 4.99 1.39
C LYS A 247 11.26 4.13 0.15
N ALA A 248 10.27 4.37 -0.72
CA ALA A 248 10.20 3.61 -1.96
C ALA A 248 9.65 4.39 -3.15
N GLU A 249 9.94 3.96 -4.37
CA GLU A 249 9.25 4.53 -5.56
C GLU A 249 7.81 3.98 -5.67
N SER A 250 7.58 2.74 -5.21
CA SER A 250 6.26 2.14 -5.12
C SER A 250 6.11 1.21 -3.91
N LEU A 251 4.92 1.20 -3.31
CA LEU A 251 4.52 0.33 -2.20
C LEU A 251 3.24 -0.41 -2.56
N THR A 252 3.23 -1.72 -2.38
CA THR A 252 2.01 -2.55 -2.46
C THR A 252 1.89 -3.38 -1.21
N LEU A 253 0.76 -3.22 -0.51
CA LEU A 253 0.29 -4.16 0.51
C LEU A 253 -0.85 -4.97 -0.11
N ASP A 254 -0.76 -6.29 -0.08
CA ASP A 254 -1.80 -7.22 -0.54
C ASP A 254 -2.05 -8.27 0.54
N ASN A 255 -3.03 -8.04 1.42
CA ASN A 255 -3.12 -8.72 2.71
C ASN A 255 -1.82 -8.59 3.52
N GLY A 256 -1.14 -7.43 3.40
CA GLY A 256 0.13 -7.13 4.08
C GLY A 256 -0.06 -6.25 5.31
N GLN A 257 0.84 -6.36 6.28
CA GLN A 257 0.77 -5.60 7.54
C GLN A 257 2.03 -4.78 7.80
N LEU A 258 1.86 -3.48 8.06
CA LEU A 258 2.88 -2.58 8.59
C LEU A 258 2.48 -2.15 10.00
N VAL A 259 3.29 -2.49 11.01
CA VAL A 259 2.86 -2.33 12.41
C VAL A 259 3.93 -1.64 13.27
N ALA A 260 3.53 -0.55 13.93
CA ALA A 260 4.21 0.00 15.09
C ALA A 260 3.25 -0.07 16.27
N ALA A 261 3.70 -0.63 17.39
CA ALA A 261 2.79 -0.87 18.51
C ALA A 261 3.49 -0.68 19.84
N THR A 262 2.96 0.19 20.69
CA THR A 262 3.59 0.57 21.96
C THR A 262 2.72 0.16 23.15
N GLY A 263 3.36 -0.21 24.26
CA GLY A 263 2.70 -0.49 25.54
C GLY A 263 3.01 0.55 26.61
N LYS A 264 3.87 1.52 26.29
CA LYS A 264 4.37 2.54 27.21
C LYS A 264 4.80 3.79 26.45
N GLN A 265 4.60 4.94 27.09
CA GLN A 265 5.10 6.23 26.61
C GLN A 265 6.19 6.75 27.54
N THR A 266 7.21 7.38 26.97
CA THR A 266 8.21 8.13 27.75
C THR A 266 8.18 9.59 27.29
N ASN A 267 8.47 10.52 28.19
CA ASN A 267 8.31 11.97 27.95
C ASN A 267 9.14 12.53 26.77
N ASN A 268 10.00 11.71 26.13
CA ASN A 268 10.94 12.10 25.09
C ASN A 268 10.85 11.26 23.80
N GLN A 269 9.89 10.33 23.69
CA GLN A 269 9.71 9.49 22.50
C GLN A 269 8.26 9.55 22.06
N GLU A 270 8.03 9.83 20.78
CA GLU A 270 6.71 9.68 20.18
C GLU A 270 6.31 8.20 20.25
N ALA A 271 5.05 7.94 20.58
CA ALA A 271 4.51 6.59 20.56
C ALA A 271 4.49 6.08 19.11
N ALA A 272 4.91 4.83 18.90
CA ALA A 272 4.71 4.02 17.68
C ALA A 272 4.65 4.83 16.37
N THR A 273 5.80 5.09 15.75
CA THR A 273 5.86 5.94 14.55
C THR A 273 6.02 5.10 13.28
N ILE A 274 5.20 5.38 12.26
CA ILE A 274 5.34 4.86 10.91
C ILE A 274 5.51 6.04 9.94
N GLU A 275 6.60 6.03 9.17
CA GLU A 275 6.92 7.03 8.16
C GLU A 275 6.95 6.37 6.79
N ILE A 276 6.10 6.82 5.86
CA ILE A 276 6.01 6.30 4.50
C ILE A 276 6.27 7.46 3.53
N ASN A 277 7.33 7.33 2.72
CA ASN A 277 7.64 8.24 1.63
C ASN A 277 7.67 7.47 0.32
N VAL A 278 6.60 7.65 -0.47
CA VAL A 278 6.41 6.96 -1.75
C VAL A 278 6.00 7.93 -2.86
N PRO A 279 6.97 8.54 -3.58
CA PRO A 279 6.68 9.54 -4.62
C PRO A 279 5.79 9.02 -5.75
N GLY A 280 5.82 7.71 -6.04
CA GLY A 280 4.99 7.06 -7.04
C GLY A 280 3.60 6.67 -6.50
N VAL A 281 3.38 5.37 -6.31
CA VAL A 281 2.06 4.82 -5.96
C VAL A 281 2.12 3.93 -4.72
N ILE A 282 1.13 4.10 -3.84
CA ILE A 282 0.81 3.23 -2.72
C ILE A 282 -0.48 2.50 -3.05
N ILE A 283 -0.44 1.17 -3.06
CA ILE A 283 -1.61 0.31 -3.26
C ILE A 283 -1.83 -0.46 -1.96
N LEU A 284 -3.03 -0.35 -1.39
CA LEU A 284 -3.49 -1.19 -0.30
C LEU A 284 -4.58 -2.10 -0.88
N ASP A 285 -4.40 -3.41 -0.82
CA ASP A 285 -5.34 -4.39 -1.37
C ASP A 285 -5.59 -5.54 -0.39
N ASN A 286 -6.74 -6.21 -0.55
CA ASN A 286 -7.13 -7.42 0.15
C ASN A 286 -6.84 -7.40 1.66
N ASN A 287 -7.56 -6.61 2.45
CA ASN A 287 -7.41 -6.62 3.92
C ASN A 287 -6.01 -6.18 4.41
N SER A 288 -5.39 -5.21 3.74
CA SER A 288 -4.09 -4.68 4.16
C SER A 288 -4.22 -3.73 5.34
N LEU A 289 -3.17 -3.64 6.17
CA LEU A 289 -3.19 -2.87 7.40
C LEU A 289 -1.91 -2.04 7.58
N ILE A 290 -2.09 -0.75 7.90
CA ILE A 290 -1.06 0.14 8.44
C ILE A 290 -1.50 0.55 9.84
N LEU A 291 -0.78 0.11 10.87
CA LEU A 291 -1.20 0.25 12.27
C LEU A 291 -0.12 0.86 13.15
N ALA A 292 -0.39 2.03 13.72
CA ALA A 292 0.41 2.69 14.74
C ALA A 292 -0.38 2.76 16.06
N SER A 293 -0.36 1.68 16.85
CA SER A 293 -1.29 1.52 17.98
C SER A 293 -0.63 1.57 19.35
N ALA A 294 -1.42 1.91 20.37
CA ALA A 294 -1.00 1.93 21.75
C ALA A 294 -1.92 1.13 22.67
N THR A 295 -1.32 0.41 23.60
CA THR A 295 -1.99 -0.24 24.74
C THR A 295 -1.35 0.22 26.05
N GLY A 296 -2.07 0.03 27.17
CA GLY A 296 -1.64 0.49 28.49
C GLY A 296 -2.33 1.78 28.95
N ASP A 297 -2.42 1.94 30.27
CA ASP A 297 -3.10 3.07 30.92
C ASP A 297 -2.41 4.40 30.60
N GLY A 298 -3.16 5.34 30.01
CA GLY A 298 -2.66 6.67 29.62
C GLY A 298 -1.56 6.66 28.54
N VAL A 299 -1.50 5.63 27.70
CA VAL A 299 -0.58 5.56 26.56
C VAL A 299 -1.30 6.02 25.30
N ASP A 300 -0.79 7.07 24.68
CA ASP A 300 -1.41 7.69 23.50
C ASP A 300 -1.07 6.92 22.22
N GLY A 301 -1.95 7.04 21.23
CA GLY A 301 -1.83 6.40 19.93
C GLY A 301 -0.60 6.87 19.17
N GLY A 302 -0.17 6.06 18.20
CA GLY A 302 1.04 6.34 17.45
C GLY A 302 0.89 7.43 16.39
N ASN A 303 2.00 7.72 15.69
CA ASN A 303 2.01 8.66 14.57
C ASN A 303 2.19 7.92 13.24
N ILE A 304 1.39 8.28 12.24
CA ILE A 304 1.53 7.80 10.86
C ILE A 304 1.69 9.00 9.95
N ASP A 305 2.84 9.09 9.28
CA ASP A 305 3.12 10.11 8.29
C ASP A 305 3.25 9.45 6.91
N ILE A 306 2.32 9.76 6.00
CA ILE A 306 2.32 9.26 4.63
C ILE A 306 2.53 10.43 3.68
N SER A 307 3.59 10.36 2.89
CA SER A 307 3.92 11.34 1.87
C SER A 307 4.16 10.66 0.53
N GLY A 308 3.71 11.26 -0.57
CA GLY A 308 3.83 10.58 -1.86
C GLY A 308 3.00 11.10 -3.02
N GLY A 309 2.93 10.29 -4.06
CA GLY A 309 2.14 10.53 -5.26
C GLY A 309 0.67 10.19 -5.02
N VAL A 310 0.28 8.94 -5.22
CA VAL A 310 -1.12 8.51 -5.11
C VAL A 310 -1.26 7.31 -4.17
N LEU A 311 -2.26 7.33 -3.29
CA LEU A 311 -2.71 6.16 -2.53
C LEU A 311 -4.06 5.68 -3.06
N VAL A 312 -4.15 4.38 -3.36
CA VAL A 312 -5.39 3.70 -3.75
C VAL A 312 -5.61 2.51 -2.81
N ALA A 313 -6.77 2.47 -2.16
CA ALA A 313 -7.22 1.28 -1.46
C ALA A 313 -8.18 0.45 -2.33
N LEU A 314 -8.01 -0.87 -2.33
CA LEU A 314 -8.75 -1.87 -3.08
C LEU A 314 -9.34 -2.91 -2.09
N PRO A 315 -10.46 -3.57 -2.44
CA PRO A 315 -11.24 -3.39 -3.68
C PRO A 315 -12.04 -2.07 -3.68
N LEU A 316 -12.40 -1.59 -4.88
CA LEU A 316 -13.36 -0.49 -5.04
C LEU A 316 -14.83 -0.95 -4.85
N THR A 317 -15.05 -2.18 -4.39
CA THR A 317 -16.36 -2.84 -4.35
C THR A 317 -16.63 -3.45 -2.98
N ASN A 318 -17.86 -3.32 -2.51
CA ASN A 318 -18.30 -3.74 -1.18
C ASN A 318 -18.41 -5.27 -0.99
N ASP A 319 -17.65 -6.08 -1.73
CA ASP A 319 -17.72 -7.55 -1.67
C ASP A 319 -16.45 -8.20 -1.08
N ASP A 320 -15.32 -7.48 -1.04
CA ASP A 320 -14.11 -7.92 -0.33
C ASP A 320 -13.75 -6.95 0.81
N LYS A 321 -12.91 -7.44 1.73
CA LYS A 321 -12.50 -6.68 2.91
C LYS A 321 -11.62 -5.50 2.52
N GLY A 322 -11.98 -4.30 2.98
CA GLY A 322 -11.21 -3.10 2.74
C GLY A 322 -9.87 -3.10 3.47
N SER A 323 -9.06 -2.09 3.18
CA SER A 323 -7.73 -1.90 3.78
C SER A 323 -7.70 -0.68 4.68
N ASP A 324 -6.94 -0.74 5.76
CA ASP A 324 -7.06 0.20 6.86
C ASP A 324 -5.76 0.88 7.27
N ILE A 325 -5.89 2.12 7.74
CA ILE A 325 -4.81 2.95 8.30
C ILE A 325 -5.24 3.46 9.68
N PHE A 326 -4.64 2.93 10.74
CA PHE A 326 -5.07 3.20 12.12
C PHE A 326 -3.96 3.67 13.04
N ALA A 327 -4.24 4.75 13.78
CA ALA A 327 -3.37 5.31 14.81
C ALA A 327 -4.06 5.29 16.19
N ASN A 328 -4.59 4.13 16.58
CA ASN A 328 -5.52 4.04 17.70
C ASN A 328 -4.84 3.81 19.05
N ALA A 329 -5.42 4.36 20.12
CA ALA A 329 -5.08 4.08 21.50
C ALA A 329 -6.19 3.34 22.23
N GLN A 330 -5.82 2.37 23.06
CA GLN A 330 -6.79 1.66 23.89
C GLN A 330 -7.27 2.50 25.08
N GLN A 331 -6.35 3.09 25.84
CA GLN A 331 -6.60 3.75 27.12
C GLN A 331 -6.12 5.20 27.20
N GLY A 332 -5.28 5.67 26.27
CA GLY A 332 -4.88 7.08 26.13
C GLY A 332 -5.61 7.80 25.00
N ASP A 333 -5.08 8.94 24.59
CA ASP A 333 -5.63 9.72 23.48
C ASP A 333 -5.29 9.08 22.13
N GLY A 334 -6.14 9.23 21.12
CA GLY A 334 -5.85 8.77 19.76
C GLY A 334 -4.62 9.45 19.16
N GLY A 335 -3.97 8.78 18.21
CA GLY A 335 -2.71 9.21 17.60
C GLY A 335 -2.86 10.30 16.54
N LYS A 336 -1.83 10.47 15.70
CA LYS A 336 -1.86 11.44 14.60
C LYS A 336 -1.60 10.75 13.27
N ILE A 337 -2.44 11.04 12.29
CA ILE A 337 -2.25 10.59 10.92
C ILE A 337 -2.12 11.83 10.04
N ASN A 338 -0.96 12.02 9.41
CA ASN A 338 -0.74 13.08 8.43
C ASN A 338 -0.54 12.45 7.05
N ILE A 339 -1.39 12.84 6.10
CA ILE A 339 -1.34 12.34 4.72
C ILE A 339 -1.09 13.52 3.80
N THR A 340 0.04 13.51 3.08
CA THR A 340 0.41 14.50 2.07
C THR A 340 0.60 13.80 0.73
N LEU A 341 -0.44 13.83 -0.11
CA LEU A 341 -0.47 13.10 -1.38
C LEU A 341 -0.90 14.00 -2.55
N GLN A 342 -0.66 13.57 -3.77
CA GLN A 342 -1.30 14.12 -4.97
C GLN A 342 -2.72 13.58 -5.15
N GLY A 343 -3.01 12.36 -4.68
CA GLY A 343 -4.36 11.76 -4.70
C GLY A 343 -4.55 10.70 -3.63
N LEU A 344 -5.75 10.61 -3.09
CA LEU A 344 -6.20 9.59 -2.12
C LEU A 344 -7.57 9.08 -2.58
N PHE A 345 -7.69 7.77 -2.81
CA PHE A 345 -8.90 7.16 -3.38
C PHE A 345 -9.41 6.00 -2.53
N ASN A 346 -10.73 5.89 -2.42
CA ASN A 346 -11.44 4.79 -1.77
C ASN A 346 -11.02 4.60 -0.32
N MET A 347 -10.83 5.69 0.43
CA MET A 347 -10.50 5.64 1.85
C MET A 347 -11.35 6.63 2.64
N LYS A 348 -12.16 6.10 3.55
CA LYS A 348 -13.08 6.87 4.37
C LYS A 348 -12.46 7.18 5.72
N VAL A 349 -12.52 8.45 6.15
CA VAL A 349 -12.08 8.83 7.50
C VAL A 349 -13.21 8.54 8.49
N LEU A 350 -12.88 7.84 9.57
CA LEU A 350 -13.79 7.59 10.70
C LEU A 350 -13.49 8.56 11.84
N GLU A 351 -14.52 9.31 12.25
CA GLU A 351 -14.44 10.28 13.35
C GLU A 351 -15.18 9.81 14.61
N ASP A 352 -15.89 8.68 14.57
CA ASP A 352 -16.71 8.16 15.68
C ASP A 352 -16.21 6.78 16.16
N THR A 353 -16.04 6.65 17.47
CA THR A 353 -15.58 5.45 18.17
C THR A 353 -16.65 4.35 18.26
N SER A 354 -17.91 4.68 17.96
CA SER A 354 -19.03 3.71 17.92
C SER A 354 -18.79 2.56 16.93
N ALA A 355 -17.88 2.76 15.98
CA ALA A 355 -17.44 1.74 15.02
C ALA A 355 -16.39 0.75 15.56
N PHE A 356 -15.84 0.90 16.77
CA PHE A 356 -14.74 0.03 17.26
C PHE A 356 -14.99 -0.65 18.61
N ILE A 357 -16.06 -0.28 19.31
CA ILE A 357 -16.39 -0.80 20.64
C ILE A 357 -17.57 -1.76 20.55
N GLY A 358 -17.37 -2.99 21.00
CA GLY A 358 -18.45 -3.97 21.09
C GLY A 358 -19.47 -3.63 22.14
N SER A 359 -20.65 -4.25 22.05
CA SER A 359 -21.68 -4.11 23.08
C SER A 359 -21.23 -4.55 24.48
N ASP A 360 -20.10 -5.26 24.57
CA ASP A 360 -19.42 -5.72 25.78
C ASP A 360 -18.31 -4.77 26.26
N GLY A 361 -18.02 -3.68 25.54
CA GLY A 361 -17.00 -2.69 25.91
C GLY A 361 -15.56 -3.12 25.60
N ASN A 362 -15.36 -4.26 24.93
CA ASN A 362 -14.05 -4.67 24.46
C ASN A 362 -13.74 -3.98 23.12
N ILE A 363 -12.44 -3.70 22.90
CA ILE A 363 -11.94 -3.37 21.57
C ILE A 363 -12.25 -4.57 20.70
N ILE A 364 -13.14 -4.41 19.74
CA ILE A 364 -13.39 -5.47 18.82
C ILE A 364 -12.28 -5.40 17.76
N GLU A 365 -11.33 -6.33 17.83
CA GLU A 365 -10.40 -6.65 16.72
C GLU A 365 -11.13 -6.87 15.39
N SER A 366 -12.44 -7.13 15.42
CA SER A 366 -13.27 -7.48 14.28
C SER A 366 -13.69 -6.31 13.38
N ILE A 367 -13.80 -5.06 13.83
CA ILE A 367 -14.43 -4.03 12.97
C ILE A 367 -13.45 -3.42 11.95
N ALA A 368 -12.14 -3.50 12.21
CA ALA A 368 -11.06 -3.29 11.22
C ALA A 368 -11.07 -4.32 10.06
N PHE A 369 -11.85 -5.40 10.16
CA PHE A 369 -11.79 -6.48 9.16
C PHE A 369 -13.16 -7.09 8.82
N GLU A 370 -14.25 -6.52 9.32
CA GLU A 370 -15.61 -7.04 9.09
C GLU A 370 -16.47 -6.14 8.22
N ASN A 371 -16.02 -4.91 7.94
CA ASN A 371 -16.63 -4.10 6.89
C ASN A 371 -15.82 -4.22 5.59
N ASN A 372 -16.48 -3.94 4.48
CA ASN A 372 -15.88 -3.98 3.14
C ASN A 372 -15.39 -2.59 2.71
N ASP A 373 -15.30 -1.65 3.66
CA ASP A 373 -14.86 -0.28 3.44
C ASP A 373 -13.39 -0.17 3.83
N SER A 374 -12.64 0.71 3.17
CA SER A 374 -11.25 0.99 3.55
C SER A 374 -11.20 2.27 4.38
N GLU A 375 -10.59 2.21 5.56
CA GLU A 375 -10.83 3.22 6.60
C GLU A 375 -9.55 3.85 7.16
N ILE A 376 -9.66 5.12 7.57
CA ILE A 376 -8.59 5.86 8.26
C ILE A 376 -9.13 6.34 9.60
N ALA A 377 -8.47 5.99 10.69
CA ALA A 377 -8.93 6.36 12.03
C ALA A 377 -7.77 6.58 13.01
N ALA A 378 -7.89 7.61 13.85
CA ALA A 378 -6.96 7.89 14.93
C ALA A 378 -7.76 8.04 16.23
N LEU A 379 -8.20 6.93 16.80
CA LEU A 379 -9.22 6.92 17.84
C LEU A 379 -8.68 6.55 19.21
N SER A 380 -9.30 7.11 20.23
CA SER A 380 -9.25 6.60 21.60
C SER A 380 -10.41 5.62 21.79
N LEU A 381 -10.11 4.39 22.20
CA LEU A 381 -11.09 3.30 22.31
C LEU A 381 -11.72 3.21 23.71
N SER A 382 -11.44 4.17 24.59
CA SER A 382 -12.03 4.26 25.92
C SER A 382 -12.46 5.68 26.26
N SER A 383 -11.70 6.42 27.09
CA SER A 383 -12.06 7.74 27.62
C SER A 383 -11.13 8.88 27.21
N GLY A 384 -10.05 8.60 26.48
CA GLY A 384 -9.19 9.64 25.90
C GLY A 384 -9.89 10.39 24.75
N GLU A 385 -9.32 11.51 24.33
CA GLU A 385 -9.77 12.24 23.15
C GLU A 385 -9.40 11.47 21.87
N SER A 386 -10.23 11.56 20.83
CA SER A 386 -9.82 11.05 19.53
C SER A 386 -8.71 11.93 18.96
N GLY A 387 -7.77 11.29 18.29
CA GLY A 387 -6.63 11.90 17.65
C GLY A 387 -6.99 12.66 16.36
N THR A 388 -5.97 13.01 15.58
CA THR A 388 -6.13 13.86 14.41
C THR A 388 -5.80 13.14 13.11
N VAL A 389 -6.68 13.25 12.11
CA VAL A 389 -6.40 12.84 10.73
C VAL A 389 -6.34 14.07 9.84
N THR A 390 -5.14 14.43 9.38
CA THR A 390 -4.90 15.57 8.47
C THR A 390 -4.64 15.05 7.07
N ARG A 391 -5.35 15.59 6.07
CA ARG A 391 -5.18 15.24 4.66
C ARG A 391 -4.86 16.50 3.85
N ASP A 392 -3.62 16.60 3.37
CA ASP A 392 -3.19 17.59 2.39
C ASP A 392 -3.08 16.90 1.01
N ILE A 393 -4.16 16.97 0.24
CA ILE A 393 -4.22 16.41 -1.10
C ILE A 393 -4.02 17.55 -2.10
N THR A 394 -2.81 17.61 -2.65
CA THR A 394 -2.33 18.71 -3.48
C THR A 394 -2.80 18.62 -4.94
N GLY A 395 -3.24 17.45 -5.39
CA GLY A 395 -3.89 17.26 -6.69
C GLY A 395 -5.40 17.48 -6.62
N SER A 396 -6.00 17.96 -7.72
CA SER A 396 -7.44 18.21 -7.83
C SER A 396 -8.30 16.94 -7.89
N ALA A 397 -7.69 15.76 -7.69
CA ALA A 397 -8.33 14.46 -7.67
C ALA A 397 -8.53 14.02 -6.21
N GLN A 398 -9.54 14.61 -5.58
CA GLN A 398 -10.13 14.03 -4.37
C GLN A 398 -11.10 12.92 -4.79
N ASP A 399 -11.39 12.03 -3.84
CA ASP A 399 -12.42 10.99 -3.96
C ASP A 399 -13.68 11.55 -4.67
N PRO A 400 -14.27 10.88 -5.68
CA PRO A 400 -15.47 11.35 -6.36
C PRO A 400 -16.72 11.25 -5.48
N GLU A 401 -16.67 11.67 -4.22
CA GLU A 401 -17.84 11.76 -3.33
C GLU A 401 -18.85 12.81 -3.79
N ASN A 402 -18.50 13.67 -4.76
CA ASN A 402 -19.42 14.65 -5.36
C ASN A 402 -19.30 14.72 -6.89
N LEU A 403 -19.41 13.58 -7.58
CA LEU A 403 -19.92 13.67 -8.95
C LEU A 403 -21.35 14.22 -8.86
N PRO A 404 -21.69 15.35 -9.50
CA PRO A 404 -23.04 15.88 -9.47
C PRO A 404 -24.00 14.79 -9.97
N THR A 405 -24.81 14.24 -9.06
CA THR A 405 -25.80 13.20 -9.34
C THR A 405 -26.95 13.72 -10.19
N SER A 406 -27.06 15.04 -10.35
CA SER A 406 -27.84 15.60 -11.43
C SER A 406 -27.14 15.31 -12.75
N LEU A 407 -27.63 14.31 -13.49
CA LEU A 407 -27.45 14.29 -14.94
C LEU A 407 -27.81 15.69 -15.43
N VAL A 408 -26.85 16.40 -15.99
CA VAL A 408 -27.11 17.64 -16.69
C VAL A 408 -27.99 17.26 -17.87
N ASP A 409 -29.28 17.60 -17.81
CA ASP A 409 -30.20 17.40 -18.91
C ASP A 409 -29.81 18.36 -20.05
N PRO A 410 -29.19 17.87 -21.15
CA PRO A 410 -28.75 18.73 -22.24
C PRO A 410 -29.94 19.40 -22.92
N SER A 411 -31.14 18.82 -22.81
CA SER A 411 -32.40 19.37 -23.31
C SER A 411 -32.77 20.69 -22.63
N ALA A 412 -32.40 20.84 -21.35
CA ALA A 412 -32.65 22.06 -20.57
C ALA A 412 -31.61 23.16 -20.84
N LEU A 413 -30.47 22.82 -21.44
CA LEU A 413 -29.40 23.75 -21.82
C LEU A 413 -29.56 24.33 -23.24
N ILE A 414 -30.49 23.79 -24.03
CA ILE A 414 -30.83 24.34 -25.34
C ILE A 414 -31.87 25.45 -25.13
N VAL A 415 -31.44 26.70 -25.25
CA VAL A 415 -32.36 27.84 -25.28
C VAL A 415 -33.25 27.74 -26.53
N ALA A 416 -34.51 27.35 -26.34
CA ALA A 416 -35.54 27.46 -27.35
C ALA A 416 -35.78 28.95 -27.64
N ASN A 417 -35.19 29.45 -28.72
CA ASN A 417 -35.36 30.82 -29.13
C ASN A 417 -36.82 31.03 -29.58
N CYS A 418 -37.57 31.89 -28.90
CA CYS A 418 -38.93 32.26 -29.34
C CYS A 418 -38.85 32.97 -30.69
N ALA A 419 -39.44 32.38 -31.74
CA ALA A 419 -39.60 33.05 -33.02
C ALA A 419 -40.46 34.31 -32.86
N SER A 420 -39.88 35.49 -33.06
CA SER A 420 -40.67 36.70 -33.21
C SER A 420 -41.44 36.61 -34.52
N SER A 421 -42.77 36.57 -34.44
CA SER A 421 -43.77 36.46 -35.51
C SER A 421 -44.28 35.04 -35.81
N GLY A 422 -45.47 34.77 -35.26
CA GLY A 422 -46.54 34.01 -35.91
C GLY A 422 -46.28 32.55 -36.29
N LYS A 423 -46.67 31.62 -35.39
CA LYS A 423 -46.96 30.20 -35.68
C LYS A 423 -45.85 29.43 -36.42
N ALA A 424 -44.71 29.23 -35.76
CA ALA A 424 -43.89 28.05 -36.05
C ALA A 424 -44.49 26.86 -35.29
N ALA A 425 -44.80 25.77 -35.98
CA ALA A 425 -45.13 24.51 -35.33
C ALA A 425 -43.87 23.98 -34.61
N VAL A 426 -44.04 23.26 -33.50
CA VAL A 426 -42.94 22.61 -32.74
C VAL A 426 -42.01 21.79 -33.65
N ASP A 427 -42.57 21.33 -34.75
CA ASP A 427 -41.98 20.68 -35.92
C ASP A 427 -40.89 21.43 -36.71
N GLU A 428 -40.67 22.73 -36.46
CA GLU A 428 -39.67 23.57 -37.17
C GLU A 428 -38.49 24.00 -36.29
N LEU A 429 -38.40 23.50 -35.06
CA LEU A 429 -37.20 23.68 -34.22
C LEU A 429 -36.06 22.80 -34.75
N GLY A 430 -34.85 23.35 -34.79
CA GLY A 430 -33.65 22.58 -35.17
C GLY A 430 -33.44 21.42 -34.19
N GLU A 431 -33.25 20.21 -34.73
CA GLU A 431 -33.03 18.99 -33.96
C GLU A 431 -31.55 18.60 -34.01
N PHE A 432 -30.99 18.21 -32.87
CA PHE A 432 -29.62 17.69 -32.79
C PHE A 432 -29.68 16.16 -32.71
N ILE A 433 -29.26 15.49 -33.78
CA ILE A 433 -29.25 14.02 -33.88
C ILE A 433 -27.80 13.52 -33.96
N ILE A 434 -27.40 12.66 -33.02
CA ILE A 434 -26.09 11.97 -33.04
C ILE A 434 -26.24 10.70 -33.89
N THR A 435 -25.64 10.66 -35.08
CA THR A 435 -25.72 9.52 -36.02
C THR A 435 -24.48 8.60 -35.99
N GLY A 436 -23.94 8.32 -34.79
CA GLY A 436 -22.81 7.39 -34.63
C GLY A 436 -23.21 5.93 -34.91
N ARG A 437 -22.30 5.12 -35.49
CA ARG A 437 -22.50 3.68 -35.78
C ARG A 437 -22.41 2.75 -34.55
N GLY A 438 -22.61 3.28 -33.36
CA GLY A 438 -22.67 2.52 -32.12
C GLY A 438 -23.76 3.16 -31.28
N GLY A 439 -24.90 2.48 -31.15
CA GLY A 439 -26.02 2.96 -30.35
C GLY A 439 -25.59 3.31 -28.92
N LEU A 440 -26.43 4.10 -28.25
CA LEU A 440 -26.26 4.35 -26.82
C LEU A 440 -26.14 3.00 -26.08
N PRO A 441 -25.19 2.84 -25.14
CA PRO A 441 -25.10 1.63 -24.34
C PRO A 441 -26.46 1.34 -23.70
N PRO A 442 -26.89 0.06 -23.65
CA PRO A 442 -28.16 -0.28 -23.02
C PRO A 442 -28.16 0.23 -21.57
N SER A 443 -29.31 0.75 -21.15
CA SER A 443 -29.49 1.20 -19.77
C SER A 443 -29.31 0.00 -18.83
N PRO A 444 -28.76 0.17 -17.62
CA PRO A 444 -28.71 -0.89 -16.60
C PRO A 444 -30.09 -1.45 -16.23
N LEU A 445 -31.16 -0.75 -16.60
CA LEU A 445 -32.56 -1.15 -16.39
C LEU A 445 -33.21 -1.82 -17.61
N ASP A 446 -32.50 -1.91 -18.74
CA ASP A 446 -33.01 -2.63 -19.91
C ASP A 446 -32.89 -4.15 -19.71
N PRO A 447 -33.93 -4.93 -20.04
CA PRO A 447 -33.87 -6.38 -19.95
C PRO A 447 -32.77 -6.91 -20.88
N MET A 448 -31.88 -7.76 -20.34
CA MET A 448 -30.76 -8.33 -21.09
C MET A 448 -31.25 -9.07 -22.34
N ASN A 449 -30.91 -8.56 -23.52
CA ASN A 449 -31.16 -9.24 -24.80
C ASN A 449 -29.90 -10.00 -25.22
N SER A 450 -30.03 -11.30 -25.45
CA SER A 450 -28.92 -12.25 -25.71
C SER A 450 -28.38 -12.23 -27.15
N GLN A 451 -28.55 -11.13 -27.89
CA GLN A 451 -27.99 -11.03 -29.24
C GLN A 451 -26.64 -10.32 -29.22
N SER A 452 -25.58 -11.11 -29.03
CA SER A 452 -24.21 -10.72 -29.33
C SER A 452 -24.11 -10.40 -30.82
N VAL A 453 -23.86 -9.13 -31.16
CA VAL A 453 -23.54 -8.75 -32.54
C VAL A 453 -22.14 -9.27 -32.84
N TRP A 454 -22.05 -10.26 -33.75
CA TRP A 454 -20.79 -10.73 -34.29
C TRP A 454 -20.10 -9.58 -35.04
N VAL A 455 -18.91 -9.18 -34.59
CA VAL A 455 -18.08 -8.18 -35.30
C VAL A 455 -17.10 -8.93 -36.19
N ASP A 456 -17.35 -8.92 -37.49
CA ASP A 456 -16.39 -9.40 -38.50
C ASP A 456 -15.29 -8.35 -38.70
N LEU A 457 -14.08 -8.62 -38.20
CA LEU A 457 -12.92 -7.71 -38.27
C LEU A 457 -12.13 -7.82 -39.59
N ARG A 458 -12.73 -8.28 -40.68
CA ARG A 458 -12.05 -8.29 -41.98
C ARG A 458 -12.09 -6.91 -42.63
N ILE A 459 -10.90 -6.35 -42.83
CA ILE A 459 -10.64 -5.14 -43.63
C ILE A 459 -10.97 -5.48 -45.09
N LEU A 460 -11.92 -4.77 -45.69
CA LEU A 460 -12.24 -4.88 -47.12
C LEU A 460 -11.55 -3.77 -47.90
N ASP A 461 -10.75 -4.20 -48.87
CA ASP A 461 -10.17 -3.43 -49.98
C ASP A 461 -11.30 -2.72 -50.77
N PRO A 462 -11.11 -1.49 -51.29
CA PRO A 462 -12.19 -0.76 -51.92
C PRO A 462 -12.33 -1.22 -53.37
N GLN A 463 -13.27 -2.14 -53.61
CA GLN A 463 -13.83 -2.32 -54.95
C GLN A 463 -15.32 -2.01 -54.97
N GLN A 464 -15.63 -1.23 -55.99
CA GLN A 464 -16.87 -0.52 -56.27
C GLN A 464 -17.91 -1.52 -56.81
N GLU A 465 -18.96 -1.81 -56.04
CA GLU A 465 -20.13 -2.52 -56.55
C GLU A 465 -21.44 -1.84 -56.14
N ASN A 466 -22.34 -1.78 -57.13
CA ASN A 466 -23.60 -1.06 -57.15
C ASN A 466 -24.60 -1.64 -56.15
N ILE A 467 -25.22 -0.76 -55.35
CA ILE A 467 -26.31 -1.12 -54.44
C ILE A 467 -27.64 -1.05 -55.20
N GLU A 468 -28.30 -2.20 -55.37
CA GLU A 468 -29.73 -2.26 -55.69
C GLU A 468 -30.56 -2.03 -54.41
N GLU A 469 -31.53 -1.12 -54.48
CA GLU A 469 -32.47 -0.80 -53.40
C GLU A 469 -33.38 -2.01 -53.09
N ALA A 470 -33.22 -2.59 -51.90
CA ALA A 470 -34.20 -3.53 -51.35
C ALA A 470 -35.37 -2.76 -50.73
N THR A 471 -36.52 -2.75 -51.42
CA THR A 471 -37.80 -2.30 -50.88
C THR A 471 -38.39 -3.36 -49.95
N SER A 472 -38.41 -3.11 -48.63
CA SER A 472 -39.23 -3.88 -47.69
C SER A 472 -40.08 -2.95 -46.82
N THR A 473 -41.40 -3.02 -47.00
CA THR A 473 -42.42 -2.38 -46.18
C THR A 473 -42.50 -2.99 -44.78
N PRO A 474 -42.61 -2.22 -43.69
CA PRO A 474 -42.85 -2.77 -42.36
C PRO A 474 -44.35 -3.02 -42.14
N THR A 475 -44.73 -4.29 -41.98
CA THR A 475 -45.99 -4.71 -41.34
C THR A 475 -45.79 -4.77 -39.82
N PRO A 476 -46.65 -4.15 -38.99
CA PRO A 476 -46.60 -4.34 -37.56
C PRO A 476 -47.48 -5.54 -37.16
N GLU A 477 -46.90 -6.67 -36.80
CA GLU A 477 -47.61 -7.68 -36.00
C GLU A 477 -47.29 -7.43 -34.52
N VAL A 478 -48.27 -6.85 -33.82
CA VAL A 478 -48.27 -6.77 -32.35
C VAL A 478 -49.24 -7.85 -31.85
N SER A 479 -48.68 -8.91 -31.24
CA SER A 479 -49.46 -9.93 -30.52
C SER A 479 -49.86 -9.39 -29.14
N TYR A 480 -51.15 -9.13 -28.94
CA TYR A 480 -51.74 -8.89 -27.61
C TYR A 480 -52.56 -10.10 -27.19
N LEU A 481 -52.25 -10.70 -26.03
CA LEU A 481 -53.20 -11.51 -25.27
C LEU A 481 -54.08 -10.59 -24.40
N PRO A 482 -55.38 -10.90 -24.21
CA PRO A 482 -56.36 -9.92 -23.74
C PRO A 482 -56.49 -9.86 -22.21
N MET A 483 -56.48 -8.65 -21.64
CA MET A 483 -57.21 -8.35 -20.41
C MET A 483 -58.27 -7.27 -20.67
N ARG A 484 -59.45 -7.51 -20.10
CA ARG A 484 -60.77 -7.04 -20.51
C ARG A 484 -61.16 -5.78 -19.72
N GLY A 485 -61.35 -4.64 -20.38
CA GLY A 485 -61.95 -3.45 -19.73
C GLY A 485 -61.94 -2.15 -20.56
N LYS A 486 -63.03 -1.90 -21.30
CA LYS A 486 -63.52 -0.64 -21.92
C LYS A 486 -62.49 0.44 -22.35
N ARG A 487 -62.16 0.46 -23.65
CA ARG A 487 -61.35 1.51 -24.30
C ARG A 487 -62.25 2.59 -24.94
N ARG A 488 -61.99 3.87 -24.62
CA ARG A 488 -62.48 5.05 -25.35
C ARG A 488 -61.82 5.08 -26.73
N THR A 489 -62.57 5.45 -27.76
CA THR A 489 -62.09 5.66 -29.13
C THR A 489 -61.06 6.80 -29.17
N ALA A 490 -59.83 6.51 -29.58
CA ALA A 490 -58.81 7.52 -29.88
C ALA A 490 -58.52 7.50 -31.39
N ASN A 491 -58.54 8.69 -32.00
CA ASN A 491 -58.31 8.93 -33.42
C ASN A 491 -56.90 8.47 -33.85
N THR A 492 -56.82 7.81 -35.00
CA THR A 492 -55.56 7.43 -35.66
C THR A 492 -54.91 8.68 -36.30
N PRO A 493 -53.63 9.01 -36.03
CA PRO A 493 -52.94 10.10 -36.72
C PRO A 493 -52.52 9.70 -38.14
N THR A 494 -52.74 10.58 -39.10
CA THR A 494 -52.25 10.49 -40.48
C THR A 494 -50.71 10.49 -40.52
N PRO A 495 -50.03 9.66 -41.36
CA PRO A 495 -48.57 9.65 -41.42
C PRO A 495 -48.03 10.99 -41.98
N ALA A 496 -47.10 11.61 -41.27
CA ALA A 496 -46.39 12.80 -41.71
C ALA A 496 -45.39 12.47 -42.83
N ARG A 497 -45.25 13.37 -43.82
CA ARG A 497 -44.25 13.26 -44.91
C ARG A 497 -42.83 13.18 -44.32
N PRO A 498 -41.90 12.41 -44.93
CA PRO A 498 -40.51 12.39 -44.50
C PRO A 498 -39.88 13.78 -44.70
N LYS A 499 -39.38 14.39 -43.61
CA LYS A 499 -38.66 15.67 -43.63
C LYS A 499 -37.24 15.44 -44.15
N LYS A 500 -36.79 16.30 -45.06
CA LYS A 500 -35.41 16.29 -45.56
C LYS A 500 -34.50 16.88 -44.48
N ILE A 501 -33.59 16.08 -43.94
CA ILE A 501 -32.57 16.55 -42.99
C ILE A 501 -31.57 17.41 -43.76
N VAL A 502 -31.26 18.60 -43.24
CA VAL A 502 -30.26 19.51 -43.80
C VAL A 502 -29.19 19.72 -42.73
N GLU A 503 -27.96 19.33 -43.04
CA GLU A 503 -26.83 19.48 -42.13
C GLU A 503 -26.45 20.94 -41.93
N ALA A 504 -26.07 21.33 -40.71
CA ALA A 504 -25.50 22.63 -40.45
C ALA A 504 -24.15 22.77 -41.17
N GLN A 505 -24.00 23.82 -41.98
CA GLN A 505 -22.79 24.11 -42.76
C GLN A 505 -21.99 25.29 -42.19
N GLY A 506 -22.43 25.88 -41.07
CA GLY A 506 -21.75 26.99 -40.41
C GLY A 506 -22.23 27.22 -38.98
N TRP A 507 -21.51 28.08 -38.26
CA TRP A 507 -21.85 28.51 -36.90
C TRP A 507 -21.55 30.00 -36.72
N ASN A 508 -22.36 30.70 -35.92
CA ASN A 508 -22.17 32.10 -35.55
C ASN A 508 -22.19 32.24 -34.03
N VAL A 509 -21.33 33.09 -33.48
CA VAL A 509 -21.31 33.42 -32.05
C VAL A 509 -21.86 34.82 -31.86
N LYS A 510 -22.86 34.99 -30.99
CA LYS A 510 -23.40 36.29 -30.59
C LYS A 510 -22.49 36.99 -29.58
N GLU A 511 -22.70 38.29 -29.36
CA GLU A 511 -21.95 39.08 -28.36
C GLU A 511 -22.11 38.55 -26.92
N ASP A 512 -23.19 37.81 -26.63
CA ASP A 512 -23.45 37.16 -25.34
C ASP A 512 -22.83 35.75 -25.22
N GLY A 513 -22.07 35.30 -26.22
CA GLY A 513 -21.44 33.98 -26.26
C GLY A 513 -22.34 32.85 -26.80
N THR A 514 -23.59 33.14 -27.18
CA THR A 514 -24.50 32.12 -27.73
C THR A 514 -24.07 31.66 -29.12
N ILE A 515 -23.96 30.34 -29.32
CA ILE A 515 -23.61 29.71 -30.61
C ILE A 515 -24.89 29.35 -31.38
N ILE A 516 -24.97 29.75 -32.65
CA ILE A 516 -26.06 29.43 -33.58
C ILE A 516 -25.50 28.64 -34.76
N LEU A 517 -25.96 27.41 -34.94
CA LEU A 517 -25.65 26.57 -36.11
C LEU A 517 -26.58 26.94 -37.28
N THR A 518 -26.02 27.11 -38.48
CA THR A 518 -26.78 27.52 -39.68
C THR A 518 -26.57 26.54 -40.84
N ALA A 519 -27.62 26.27 -41.61
CA ALA A 519 -27.55 25.42 -42.81
C ALA A 519 -26.88 26.12 -44.01
N GLU A 520 -26.84 27.45 -44.02
CA GLU A 520 -26.12 28.25 -45.01
C GLU A 520 -24.95 28.98 -44.33
N PRO A 521 -23.71 28.87 -44.85
CA PRO A 521 -22.57 29.61 -44.31
C PRO A 521 -22.69 31.09 -44.68
N ASN A 522 -22.53 31.98 -43.69
CA ASN A 522 -22.49 33.42 -43.95
C ASN A 522 -21.24 33.76 -44.78
N ASN A 523 -21.43 34.44 -45.92
CA ASN A 523 -20.32 35.10 -46.61
C ASN A 523 -19.85 36.29 -45.78
N VAL A 524 -18.85 36.07 -44.92
CA VAL A 524 -18.24 37.14 -44.14
C VAL A 524 -17.43 38.00 -45.12
N THR A 525 -17.89 39.21 -45.39
CA THR A 525 -17.02 40.23 -45.99
C THR A 525 -16.10 40.72 -44.87
N PRO A 526 -14.78 40.47 -44.91
CA PRO A 526 -13.90 40.87 -43.82
C PRO A 526 -13.94 42.39 -43.69
N LYS A 527 -14.32 42.89 -42.52
CA LYS A 527 -14.16 44.31 -42.17
C LYS A 527 -12.68 44.65 -42.32
N SER A 528 -12.38 45.62 -43.18
CA SER A 528 -11.03 46.17 -43.36
C SER A 528 -10.47 46.62 -42.00
N ASN A 529 -9.22 46.25 -41.73
CA ASN A 529 -8.44 46.74 -40.60
C ASN A 529 -8.52 48.27 -40.50
N TRP A 530 -8.93 48.78 -39.34
CA TRP A 530 -8.91 50.21 -39.00
C TRP A 530 -7.49 50.71 -38.63
N TYR A 531 -6.46 49.91 -38.94
CA TYR A 531 -5.06 50.27 -38.74
C TYR A 531 -4.49 50.85 -40.04
N ILE A 532 -4.31 52.16 -40.08
CA ILE A 532 -3.51 52.85 -41.10
C ILE A 532 -2.05 52.79 -40.62
N PRO A 533 -1.13 52.07 -41.29
CA PRO A 533 0.28 52.13 -40.95
C PRO A 533 0.81 53.54 -41.22
N ARG A 534 1.47 54.15 -40.22
CA ARG A 534 2.11 55.46 -40.36
C ARG A 534 3.24 55.35 -41.40
N SER A 535 3.13 56.12 -42.49
CA SER A 535 4.24 56.32 -43.43
C SER A 535 5.30 57.24 -42.82
N CYS A 536 6.56 56.81 -42.78
CA CYS A 536 7.67 57.74 -42.64
C CYS A 536 7.80 58.54 -43.93
N GLY A 537 7.35 59.80 -43.89
CA GLY A 537 7.63 60.77 -44.94
C GLY A 537 9.09 61.21 -44.85
N SER A 538 9.88 60.91 -45.87
CA SER A 538 11.03 61.74 -46.22
C SER A 538 10.54 63.08 -46.75
N LYS A 539 11.11 64.20 -46.29
CA LYS A 539 11.63 65.30 -47.13
C LYS A 539 12.12 66.45 -46.25
N GLY A 540 13.38 66.84 -46.44
CA GLY A 540 14.02 68.00 -45.83
C GLY A 540 15.48 67.71 -45.53
#